data_AF-A0A5N4EE40-F1
#
_entry.id   AF-A0A5N4EE40-F1
#
_cell.length_a   1.000
_cell.length_b   1.000
_cell.length_c   1.000
_cell.angle_alpha   90.00
_cell.angle_beta   90.00
_cell.angle_gamma   90.00
#
_symmetry.space_group_name_H-M   'P 1'
#
loop_
_entity.id
_entity.type
_entity.pdbx_description
1 polymer ?
#
loop_
_entity_poly.entity_id
_entity_poly.type
_entity_poly.pdbx_seq_one_letter_code
_entity_poly.pdbx_strand_id
1 'polypeptide(L)'
;MPRISWLKNGMDVSTQMSKQLSLLANGSELHIGSVRYEDTGAYTCIAKNEVGVDEDISSLFIEDSARKTLANILWREEGLSVGNMFYVFSDDGIIVLHPVDCEIQRHLKPTEKIFMSYEEICPQREGGATQPCQWASAVNVRHRYIYVAQPALSRVLVVDVQAQKVLQSIGVDPLPAKLSYDKSHDQVWVLSWGDVHKSQPSLQRVWACPWGAPANIAHKLAKPLIWLQVCHLSGSPDMVPASLHCCHITAADNVQSEAGLAEQEGTVQVITEASTSQGQHLIRTPFAGVDDFFIPPTNLIINHIRQSQGRQLWSFASSHRPTTFQLAQGIRKTKAKARQREKPLQAVLPSSFTISEDVCMFGFIFNKTDPAIHKVDLETLMLLKTIGLHRHGCVPQAMAHTHLGGYFFIQCRQDSSSTAAPQLLIDSVTDAVVGPNGNVTGTPHTSPDGRFVVSAAATSPQLHVQEITLRGEIQTLYDLKVSQGVSDVAFQGSFTQGNQYYVYATLESQPDLLFLELSTGKTGVLKGLKEPPVGPAQPWAGPRRIVRDSGLFGQYLLTPARESLFLISGRQNALRCEVAGVKGGTTVVWVGEV
;
A
#
# COMPACT_ATOMS: atom_id res chain seq x y z
N MET A 1 -24.59 16.12 35.74
CA MET A 1 -24.53 16.05 34.26
C MET A 1 -23.08 16.22 33.85
N PRO A 2 -22.56 15.44 32.89
CA PRO A 2 -21.19 15.59 32.42
C PRO A 2 -21.02 16.91 31.65
N ARG A 3 -19.89 17.57 31.83
CA ARG A 3 -19.43 18.69 31.01
C ARG A 3 -18.83 18.11 29.73
N ILE A 4 -19.34 18.52 28.58
CA ILE A 4 -18.84 18.11 27.26
C ILE A 4 -17.85 19.14 26.74
N SER A 5 -16.73 18.69 26.17
CA SER A 5 -15.76 19.51 25.44
C SER A 5 -15.32 18.79 24.17
N TRP A 6 -15.00 19.55 23.13
CA TRP A 6 -14.60 19.01 21.83
C TRP A 6 -13.17 19.40 21.48
N LEU A 7 -12.40 18.45 20.96
CA LEU A 7 -11.07 18.68 20.40
C LEU A 7 -11.06 18.36 18.91
N LYS A 8 -10.27 19.11 18.13
CA LYS A 8 -9.89 18.78 16.75
C LYS A 8 -8.38 18.63 16.71
N ASN A 9 -7.88 17.44 16.34
CA ASN A 9 -6.44 17.11 16.31
C ASN A 9 -5.73 17.45 17.63
N GLY A 10 -6.41 17.19 18.77
CA GLY A 10 -5.90 17.49 20.11
C GLY A 10 -6.00 18.95 20.56
N MET A 11 -6.50 19.87 19.72
CA MET A 11 -6.71 21.28 20.08
C MET A 11 -8.18 21.55 20.39
N ASP A 12 -8.46 22.35 21.42
CA ASP A 12 -9.84 22.68 21.79
C ASP A 12 -10.57 23.41 20.65
N VAL A 13 -11.69 22.86 20.19
CA VAL A 13 -12.50 23.44 19.10
C VAL A 13 -12.99 24.83 19.48
N SER A 14 -13.08 25.16 20.78
CA SER A 14 -13.42 26.50 21.26
C SER A 14 -12.43 27.57 20.77
N THR A 15 -11.16 27.19 20.55
CA THR A 15 -10.10 28.09 20.05
C THR A 15 -10.21 28.35 18.55
N GLN A 16 -10.98 27.53 17.83
CA GLN A 16 -11.19 27.58 16.39
C GLN A 16 -12.64 27.89 16.01
N MET A 17 -13.48 28.38 16.94
CA MET A 17 -14.87 28.74 16.63
C MET A 17 -14.93 29.84 15.57
N SER A 18 -15.18 29.42 14.34
CA SER A 18 -15.46 30.27 13.20
C SER A 18 -16.97 30.27 12.90
N LYS A 19 -17.41 31.00 11.87
CA LYS A 19 -18.81 30.91 11.38
C LYS A 19 -19.22 29.51 10.91
N GLN A 20 -18.27 28.57 10.77
CA GLN A 20 -18.49 27.24 10.20
C GLN A 20 -18.61 26.14 11.26
N LEU A 21 -18.09 26.32 12.46
CA LEU A 21 -18.11 25.33 13.55
C LEU A 21 -19.03 25.81 14.68
N SER A 22 -20.07 25.04 15.01
CA SER A 22 -21.02 25.37 16.07
C SER A 22 -21.32 24.17 16.95
N LEU A 23 -21.46 24.39 18.25
CA LEU A 23 -21.92 23.37 19.18
C LEU A 23 -23.44 23.39 19.30
N LEU A 24 -24.09 22.25 19.08
CA LEU A 24 -25.52 22.03 19.22
C LEU A 24 -25.80 21.12 20.44
N ALA A 25 -27.08 20.94 20.78
CA ALA A 25 -27.53 20.06 21.85
C ALA A 25 -26.76 20.23 23.18
N ASN A 26 -26.60 21.47 23.65
CA ASN A 26 -25.83 21.81 24.86
C ASN A 26 -24.37 21.31 24.84
N GLY A 27 -23.77 21.23 23.65
CA GLY A 27 -22.39 20.81 23.46
C GLY A 27 -22.21 19.31 23.21
N SER A 28 -23.27 18.50 23.21
CA SER A 28 -23.15 17.08 22.86
C SER A 28 -23.04 16.83 21.35
N GLU A 29 -23.30 17.83 20.52
CA GLU A 29 -23.19 17.74 19.07
C GLU A 29 -22.27 18.83 18.53
N LEU A 30 -21.30 18.46 17.69
CA LEU A 30 -20.49 19.38 16.92
C LEU A 30 -21.02 19.45 15.48
N HIS A 31 -21.44 20.63 15.07
CA HIS A 31 -21.97 20.90 13.74
C HIS A 31 -20.97 21.71 12.92
N ILE A 32 -20.68 21.23 11.71
CA ILE A 32 -19.79 21.86 10.74
C ILE A 32 -20.66 22.28 9.55
N GLY A 33 -20.96 23.57 9.43
CA GLY A 33 -21.94 24.07 8.48
C GLY A 33 -21.47 24.07 7.01
N SER A 34 -20.24 24.51 6.76
CA SER A 34 -19.65 24.53 5.41
C SER A 34 -18.31 23.81 5.45
N VAL A 35 -18.38 22.49 5.34
CA VAL A 35 -17.25 21.55 5.38
C VAL A 35 -16.21 21.90 4.30
N ARG A 36 -14.95 22.09 4.68
CA ARG A 36 -13.81 22.40 3.80
C ARG A 36 -12.65 21.42 4.00
N TYR A 37 -11.71 21.34 3.06
CA TYR A 37 -10.55 20.44 3.21
C TYR A 37 -9.82 20.59 4.56
N GLU A 38 -9.71 21.83 5.05
CA GLU A 38 -9.15 22.20 6.37
C GLU A 38 -9.91 21.63 7.58
N ASP A 39 -11.15 21.17 7.40
CA ASP A 39 -11.95 20.51 8.43
C ASP A 39 -11.60 19.02 8.60
N THR A 40 -10.71 18.46 7.78
CA THR A 40 -10.21 17.09 7.94
C THR A 40 -9.43 16.96 9.25
N GLY A 41 -9.74 15.93 10.03
CA GLY A 41 -9.08 15.71 11.31
C GLY A 41 -9.83 14.74 12.22
N ALA A 42 -9.20 14.42 13.36
CA ALA A 42 -9.83 13.69 14.45
C ALA A 42 -10.59 14.65 15.37
N TYR A 43 -11.89 14.40 15.51
CA TYR A 43 -12.78 15.12 16.42
C TYR A 43 -13.02 14.28 17.66
N THR A 44 -12.56 14.75 18.81
CA THR A 44 -12.70 14.06 20.10
C THR A 44 -13.78 14.76 20.93
N CYS A 45 -14.81 14.02 21.34
CA CYS A 45 -15.78 14.45 22.33
C CYS A 45 -15.33 13.94 23.70
N ILE A 46 -15.20 14.83 24.69
CA ILE A 46 -14.80 14.48 26.05
C ILE A 46 -15.95 14.82 27.00
N ALA A 47 -16.46 13.81 27.68
CA ALA A 47 -17.50 13.93 28.69
C ALA A 47 -16.92 13.75 30.10
N LYS A 48 -16.95 14.81 30.91
CA LYS A 48 -16.38 14.81 32.27
C LYS A 48 -17.41 15.09 33.35
N ASN A 49 -17.48 14.24 34.37
CA ASN A 49 -18.23 14.50 35.60
C ASN A 49 -17.34 14.35 36.84
N GLU A 50 -17.92 14.43 38.04
CA GLU A 50 -17.17 14.32 39.31
C GLU A 50 -16.58 12.91 39.56
N VAL A 51 -17.09 11.89 38.87
CA VAL A 51 -16.74 10.47 39.05
C VAL A 51 -15.72 10.01 38.01
N GLY A 52 -15.67 10.63 36.84
CA GLY A 52 -14.76 10.20 35.78
C GLY A 52 -14.82 11.07 34.52
N VAL A 53 -14.02 10.63 33.55
CA VAL A 53 -13.92 11.20 32.21
C VAL A 53 -14.10 10.05 31.22
N ASP A 54 -14.90 10.28 30.20
CA ASP A 54 -15.04 9.40 29.04
C ASP A 54 -14.78 10.20 27.77
N GLU A 55 -14.27 9.56 26.73
CA GLU A 55 -13.96 10.21 25.46
C GLU A 55 -14.30 9.32 24.27
N ASP A 56 -14.77 9.94 23.18
CA ASP A 56 -15.05 9.30 21.91
C ASP A 56 -14.40 10.09 20.77
N ILE A 57 -13.92 9.39 19.74
CA ILE A 57 -13.17 10.00 18.63
C ILE A 57 -13.83 9.61 17.31
N SER A 58 -14.15 10.62 16.50
CA SER A 58 -14.59 10.46 15.13
C SER A 58 -13.59 11.11 14.18
N SER A 59 -13.06 10.33 13.24
CA SER A 59 -12.22 10.84 12.16
C SER A 59 -13.10 11.36 11.03
N LEU A 60 -12.97 12.64 10.69
CA LEU A 60 -13.62 13.24 9.53
C LEU A 60 -12.58 13.40 8.43
N PHE A 61 -12.82 12.76 7.29
CA PHE A 61 -12.04 12.96 6.07
C PHE A 61 -12.90 13.67 5.03
N ILE A 62 -12.40 14.79 4.51
CA ILE A 62 -13.13 15.59 3.55
C ILE A 62 -12.46 15.44 2.21
N GLU A 63 -13.13 14.67 1.35
CA GLU A 63 -12.80 14.64 -0.06
C GLU A 63 -13.44 15.86 -0.74
N ASP A 64 -12.66 16.61 -1.53
CA ASP A 64 -13.15 17.80 -2.23
C ASP A 64 -14.20 17.39 -3.30
N SER A 65 -15.47 17.45 -2.91
CA SER A 65 -16.63 17.32 -3.78
C SER A 65 -17.20 18.69 -4.21
N ALA A 66 -16.69 19.79 -3.64
CA ALA A 66 -17.15 21.14 -4.00
C ALA A 66 -16.58 21.57 -5.35
N ARG A 67 -15.33 21.19 -5.66
CA ARG A 67 -14.85 21.21 -7.06
C ARG A 67 -15.68 20.31 -7.95
N LYS A 68 -16.21 19.18 -7.45
CA LYS A 68 -17.08 18.22 -8.17
C LYS A 68 -18.50 18.76 -8.41
N THR A 69 -19.04 19.71 -7.65
CA THR A 69 -20.41 20.25 -7.90
C THR A 69 -20.44 21.27 -9.03
N LEU A 70 -19.44 22.16 -9.12
CA LEU A 70 -19.29 23.07 -10.26
C LEU A 70 -18.79 22.35 -11.52
N ALA A 71 -17.96 21.32 -11.32
CA ALA A 71 -17.66 20.29 -12.30
C ALA A 71 -18.95 19.61 -12.80
N ASN A 72 -19.72 18.91 -11.97
CA ASN A 72 -20.94 18.19 -12.38
C ASN A 72 -21.99 19.14 -12.99
N ILE A 73 -22.01 20.38 -12.48
CA ILE A 73 -22.33 21.65 -13.13
C ILE A 73 -22.09 21.76 -14.64
N LEU A 74 -20.81 22.05 -14.95
CA LEU A 74 -20.24 22.33 -16.27
C LEU A 74 -20.10 21.07 -17.15
N TRP A 75 -19.79 19.90 -16.57
CA TRP A 75 -19.65 18.61 -17.27
C TRP A 75 -20.97 18.12 -17.90
N ARG A 76 -22.12 18.53 -17.34
CA ARG A 76 -23.43 18.24 -17.92
C ARG A 76 -23.71 19.04 -19.20
N GLU A 77 -23.02 20.17 -19.38
CA GLU A 77 -23.10 20.98 -20.61
C GLU A 77 -22.07 20.56 -21.67
N GLU A 78 -20.95 19.90 -21.28
CA GLU A 78 -19.90 19.47 -22.22
C GLU A 78 -19.85 17.94 -22.53
N GLY A 79 -20.70 17.10 -21.91
CA GLY A 79 -20.76 15.67 -22.23
C GLY A 79 -19.53 14.84 -21.78
N LEU A 80 -18.86 15.29 -20.71
CA LEU A 80 -17.53 14.83 -20.26
C LEU A 80 -17.55 14.06 -18.91
N SER A 81 -18.68 13.49 -18.49
CA SER A 81 -18.75 12.69 -17.25
C SER A 81 -17.85 11.45 -17.36
N VAL A 82 -16.99 11.21 -16.36
CA VAL A 82 -16.27 9.94 -16.26
C VAL A 82 -17.30 8.90 -15.81
N GLY A 83 -17.77 8.08 -16.75
CA GLY A 83 -18.79 7.08 -16.45
C GLY A 83 -18.36 6.16 -15.30
N ASN A 84 -19.32 5.77 -14.46
CA ASN A 84 -19.15 4.75 -13.42
C ASN A 84 -19.08 3.37 -14.07
N MET A 85 -17.86 2.90 -14.39
CA MET A 85 -17.60 1.76 -15.26
C MET A 85 -16.61 0.77 -14.66
N PHE A 86 -16.80 -0.51 -15.00
CA PHE A 86 -15.76 -1.52 -14.83
C PHE A 86 -14.94 -1.65 -16.12
N TYR A 87 -13.62 -1.59 -15.98
CA TYR A 87 -12.67 -1.98 -17.02
C TYR A 87 -12.18 -3.38 -16.74
N VAL A 88 -12.47 -4.31 -17.64
CA VAL A 88 -12.14 -5.72 -17.53
C VAL A 88 -11.11 -6.06 -18.61
N PHE A 89 -9.95 -6.53 -18.17
CA PHE A 89 -8.86 -6.94 -19.04
C PHE A 89 -8.96 -8.45 -19.27
N SER A 90 -9.50 -8.80 -20.44
CA SER A 90 -9.91 -10.14 -20.83
C SER A 90 -8.97 -10.76 -21.86
N ASP A 91 -9.17 -12.04 -22.19
CA ASP A 91 -8.39 -12.74 -23.21
C ASP A 91 -8.55 -12.10 -24.61
N ASP A 92 -9.69 -11.44 -24.84
CA ASP A 92 -10.04 -10.76 -26.10
C ASP A 92 -9.91 -9.23 -26.00
N GLY A 93 -8.94 -8.73 -25.23
CA GLY A 93 -8.67 -7.30 -25.11
C GLY A 93 -9.36 -6.65 -23.90
N ILE A 94 -9.75 -5.38 -24.04
CA ILE A 94 -10.23 -4.55 -22.91
C ILE A 94 -11.72 -4.29 -23.09
N ILE A 95 -12.52 -4.66 -22.08
CA ILE A 95 -13.97 -4.51 -22.06
C ILE A 95 -14.35 -3.45 -21.04
N VAL A 96 -15.17 -2.49 -21.45
CA VAL A 96 -15.70 -1.43 -20.60
C VAL A 96 -17.19 -1.71 -20.37
N LEU A 97 -17.55 -1.97 -19.12
CA LEU A 97 -18.87 -2.47 -18.72
C LEU A 97 -19.63 -1.46 -17.86
N HIS A 98 -20.84 -1.07 -18.29
CA HIS A 98 -21.70 -0.17 -17.53
C HIS A 98 -22.55 -1.01 -16.55
N PRO A 99 -22.38 -0.84 -15.23
CA PRO A 99 -22.98 -1.75 -14.25
C PRO A 99 -24.50 -1.56 -14.08
N VAL A 100 -25.04 -0.39 -14.44
CA VAL A 100 -26.49 -0.12 -14.34
C VAL A 100 -27.25 -0.79 -15.47
N ASP A 101 -26.71 -0.67 -16.69
CA ASP A 101 -27.34 -1.17 -17.91
C ASP A 101 -26.99 -2.63 -18.18
N CYS A 102 -25.95 -3.16 -17.53
CA CYS A 102 -25.45 -4.52 -17.73
C CYS A 102 -24.96 -4.77 -19.16
N GLU A 103 -24.47 -3.73 -19.82
CA GLU A 103 -24.06 -3.77 -21.22
C GLU A 103 -22.58 -3.41 -21.40
N ILE A 104 -21.96 -4.04 -22.39
CA ILE A 104 -20.61 -3.70 -22.83
C ILE A 104 -20.71 -2.38 -23.60
N GLN A 105 -20.27 -1.29 -22.98
CA GLN A 105 -20.25 0.03 -23.62
C GLN A 105 -19.17 0.10 -24.71
N ARG A 106 -18.01 -0.50 -24.46
CA ARG A 106 -16.88 -0.50 -25.38
C ARG A 106 -16.08 -1.78 -25.26
N HIS A 107 -15.62 -2.29 -26.40
CA HIS A 107 -14.71 -3.42 -26.48
C HIS A 107 -13.51 -3.06 -27.36
N LEU A 108 -12.36 -2.80 -26.73
CA LEU A 108 -11.07 -2.53 -27.38
C LEU A 108 -10.43 -3.87 -27.79
N LYS A 109 -10.39 -4.12 -29.09
CA LYS A 109 -9.97 -5.43 -29.62
C LYS A 109 -8.45 -5.63 -29.52
N PRO A 110 -7.97 -6.89 -29.45
CA PRO A 110 -6.53 -7.20 -29.40
C PRO A 110 -5.70 -6.52 -30.51
N THR A 111 -6.25 -6.46 -31.73
CA THR A 111 -5.59 -5.91 -32.92
C THR A 111 -5.75 -4.40 -33.07
N GLU A 112 -6.45 -3.72 -32.15
CA GLU A 112 -6.56 -2.27 -32.18
C GLU A 112 -5.18 -1.65 -31.93
N LYS A 113 -4.88 -0.56 -32.64
CA LYS A 113 -3.57 0.10 -32.57
C LYS A 113 -3.50 1.05 -31.38
N ILE A 114 -2.34 1.05 -30.72
CA ILE A 114 -2.04 2.01 -29.66
C ILE A 114 -1.91 3.40 -30.28
N PHE A 115 -2.43 4.44 -29.63
CA PHE A 115 -2.48 5.79 -30.17
C PHE A 115 -1.09 6.27 -30.61
N MET A 116 -1.00 6.80 -31.84
CA MET A 116 0.25 7.28 -32.45
C MET A 116 1.39 6.25 -32.51
N SER A 117 1.08 4.96 -32.34
CA SER A 117 2.00 3.83 -32.46
C SER A 117 1.48 2.84 -33.50
N TYR A 118 2.38 2.02 -34.06
CA TYR A 118 2.02 0.92 -34.95
C TYR A 118 1.80 -0.41 -34.22
N GLU A 119 2.04 -0.42 -32.90
CA GLU A 119 1.86 -1.58 -32.03
C GLU A 119 0.37 -1.85 -31.78
N GLU A 120 0.04 -3.14 -31.68
CA GLU A 120 -1.29 -3.61 -31.29
C GLU A 120 -1.40 -3.72 -29.76
N ILE A 121 -2.63 -3.68 -29.24
CA ILE A 121 -2.90 -3.92 -27.82
C ILE A 121 -2.37 -5.30 -27.41
N CYS A 122 -2.62 -6.34 -28.22
CA CYS A 122 -2.07 -7.68 -28.05
C CYS A 122 -1.62 -8.22 -29.42
N PRO A 123 -0.35 -8.00 -29.80
CA PRO A 123 0.18 -8.46 -31.09
C PRO A 123 0.20 -9.99 -31.16
N GLN A 124 -0.07 -10.53 -32.35
CA GLN A 124 0.05 -11.96 -32.58
C GLN A 124 1.51 -12.38 -32.75
N ARG A 125 1.87 -13.53 -32.19
CA ARG A 125 3.18 -14.16 -32.39
C ARG A 125 3.24 -14.77 -33.79
N GLU A 126 4.38 -14.65 -34.47
CA GLU A 126 4.59 -15.28 -35.79
C GLU A 126 4.33 -16.80 -35.70
N GLY A 127 3.27 -17.27 -36.36
CA GLY A 127 2.81 -18.67 -36.23
C GLY A 127 1.30 -18.91 -36.40
N GLY A 128 0.48 -17.88 -36.59
CA GLY A 128 -0.91 -17.99 -37.05
C GLY A 128 -1.94 -18.46 -36.02
N ALA A 129 -1.55 -18.76 -34.79
CA ALA A 129 -2.48 -18.98 -33.68
C ALA A 129 -2.73 -17.66 -32.94
N THR A 130 -3.99 -17.21 -32.88
CA THR A 130 -4.44 -16.08 -32.07
C THR A 130 -4.15 -16.37 -30.59
N GLN A 131 -3.06 -15.83 -30.04
CA GLN A 131 -2.76 -15.97 -28.61
C GLN A 131 -3.66 -15.00 -27.81
N PRO A 132 -4.28 -15.45 -26.69
CA PRO A 132 -5.07 -14.57 -25.84
C PRO A 132 -4.20 -13.49 -25.21
N CYS A 133 -4.80 -12.31 -24.99
CA CYS A 133 -4.16 -11.24 -24.22
C CYS A 133 -3.80 -11.72 -22.81
N GLN A 134 -2.61 -11.35 -22.33
CA GLN A 134 -2.14 -11.71 -21.00
C GLN A 134 -1.94 -10.45 -20.16
N TRP A 135 -2.62 -10.41 -19.02
CA TRP A 135 -2.67 -9.28 -18.09
C TRP A 135 -2.33 -9.77 -16.68
N ALA A 136 -1.62 -8.96 -15.90
CA ALA A 136 -1.29 -9.32 -14.51
C ALA A 136 -1.91 -8.41 -13.46
N SER A 137 -1.81 -7.09 -13.66
CA SER A 137 -2.26 -6.10 -12.70
C SER A 137 -2.67 -4.82 -13.41
N ALA A 138 -3.64 -4.12 -12.85
CA ALA A 138 -4.07 -2.82 -13.34
C ALA A 138 -4.44 -1.88 -12.18
N VAL A 139 -4.17 -0.60 -12.34
CA VAL A 139 -4.45 0.44 -11.33
C VAL A 139 -5.13 1.64 -11.96
N ASN A 140 -6.14 2.17 -11.27
CA ASN A 140 -6.79 3.43 -11.61
C ASN A 140 -5.97 4.61 -11.05
N VAL A 141 -5.56 5.52 -11.93
CA VAL A 141 -4.82 6.73 -11.61
C VAL A 141 -5.75 7.93 -11.79
N ARG A 142 -6.15 8.52 -10.66
CA ARG A 142 -7.02 9.72 -10.54
C ARG A 142 -8.29 9.70 -11.41
N HIS A 143 -8.87 8.52 -11.68
CA HIS A 143 -10.06 8.35 -12.52
C HIS A 143 -9.89 8.83 -13.97
N ARG A 144 -8.64 9.06 -14.40
CA ARG A 144 -8.32 9.57 -15.73
C ARG A 144 -7.58 8.54 -16.57
N TYR A 145 -6.63 7.84 -15.95
CA TYR A 145 -5.81 6.85 -16.61
C TYR A 145 -5.91 5.51 -15.91
N ILE A 146 -5.81 4.43 -16.69
CA ILE A 146 -5.60 3.09 -16.15
C ILE A 146 -4.25 2.61 -16.65
N TYR A 147 -3.38 2.23 -15.73
CA TYR A 147 -2.13 1.56 -16.04
C TYR A 147 -2.36 0.06 -15.93
N VAL A 148 -2.01 -0.70 -16.96
CA VAL A 148 -2.18 -2.17 -16.98
C VAL A 148 -0.91 -2.86 -17.46
N ALA A 149 -0.47 -3.88 -16.73
CA ALA A 149 0.72 -4.65 -17.03
C ALA A 149 0.45 -5.79 -18.01
N GLN A 150 1.32 -5.93 -19.02
CA GLN A 150 1.37 -7.05 -19.96
C GLN A 150 2.67 -7.84 -19.78
N PRO A 151 2.66 -8.92 -18.97
CA PRO A 151 3.86 -9.66 -18.59
C PRO A 151 4.66 -10.19 -19.77
N ALA A 152 3.98 -10.85 -20.73
CA ALA A 152 4.61 -11.49 -21.88
C ALA A 152 5.25 -10.52 -22.87
N LEU A 153 4.94 -9.22 -22.76
CA LEU A 153 5.46 -8.16 -23.61
C LEU A 153 6.38 -7.19 -22.85
N SER A 154 6.64 -7.43 -21.55
CA SER A 154 7.49 -6.60 -20.70
C SER A 154 7.15 -5.11 -20.78
N ARG A 155 5.84 -4.79 -20.75
CA ARG A 155 5.35 -3.41 -20.85
C ARG A 155 4.15 -3.14 -19.97
N VAL A 156 3.91 -1.85 -19.71
CA VAL A 156 2.70 -1.30 -19.10
C VAL A 156 1.99 -0.43 -20.13
N LEU A 157 0.70 -0.66 -20.34
CA LEU A 157 -0.13 0.17 -21.19
C LEU A 157 -0.84 1.25 -20.38
N VAL A 158 -0.96 2.45 -20.96
CA VAL A 158 -1.73 3.57 -20.38
C VAL A 158 -3.02 3.74 -21.17
N VAL A 159 -4.15 3.51 -20.51
CA VAL A 159 -5.50 3.65 -21.08
C VAL A 159 -6.11 4.96 -20.61
N ASP A 160 -6.53 5.83 -21.52
CA ASP A 160 -7.31 7.01 -21.17
C ASP A 160 -8.77 6.63 -21.02
N VAL A 161 -9.32 6.94 -19.84
CA VAL A 161 -10.68 6.58 -19.45
C VAL A 161 -11.70 7.39 -20.25
N GLN A 162 -11.46 8.69 -20.47
CA GLN A 162 -12.39 9.57 -21.18
C GLN A 162 -12.42 9.25 -22.67
N ALA A 163 -11.25 9.09 -23.29
CA ALA A 163 -11.14 8.74 -24.70
C ALA A 163 -11.46 7.25 -24.96
N GLN A 164 -11.50 6.42 -23.91
CA GLN A 164 -11.60 4.96 -23.98
C GLN A 164 -10.63 4.37 -25.01
N LYS A 165 -9.36 4.77 -24.94
CA LYS A 165 -8.29 4.40 -25.89
C LYS A 165 -6.99 4.13 -25.16
N VAL A 166 -6.18 3.24 -25.72
CA VAL A 166 -4.80 3.02 -25.26
C VAL A 166 -3.91 4.11 -25.83
N LEU A 167 -3.33 4.94 -24.98
CA LEU A 167 -2.51 6.08 -25.36
C LEU A 167 -1.06 5.71 -25.59
N GLN A 168 -0.49 4.88 -24.71
CA GLN A 168 0.95 4.66 -24.65
C GLN A 168 1.31 3.25 -24.20
N SER A 169 2.47 2.80 -24.67
CA SER A 169 3.20 1.62 -24.22
C SER A 169 4.48 2.07 -23.51
N ILE A 170 4.66 1.67 -22.26
CA ILE A 170 5.85 1.96 -21.44
C ILE A 170 6.60 0.63 -21.25
N GLY A 171 7.79 0.52 -21.83
CA GLY A 171 8.65 -0.66 -21.62
C GLY A 171 9.18 -0.72 -20.19
N VAL A 172 9.10 -1.88 -19.55
CA VAL A 172 9.53 -2.12 -18.17
C VAL A 172 10.37 -3.39 -18.08
N ASP A 173 10.88 -3.71 -16.89
CA ASP A 173 11.63 -4.94 -16.68
C ASP A 173 10.76 -6.20 -16.93
N PRO A 174 11.36 -7.33 -17.34
CA PRO A 174 10.63 -8.53 -17.72
C PRO A 174 9.62 -9.02 -16.68
N LEU A 175 8.47 -9.48 -17.15
CA LEU A 175 7.37 -9.99 -16.34
C LEU A 175 6.85 -9.00 -15.28
N PRO A 176 6.31 -7.83 -15.67
CA PRO A 176 5.60 -6.93 -14.74
C PRO A 176 4.37 -7.63 -14.15
N ALA A 177 4.46 -8.00 -12.88
CA ALA A 177 3.48 -8.84 -12.19
C ALA A 177 2.47 -8.03 -11.35
N LYS A 178 2.91 -6.93 -10.74
CA LYS A 178 2.06 -6.14 -9.83
C LYS A 178 2.26 -4.64 -10.03
N LEU A 179 1.16 -3.91 -10.04
CA LEU A 179 1.12 -2.45 -10.09
C LEU A 179 0.50 -1.91 -8.79
N SER A 180 1.00 -0.79 -8.30
CA SER A 180 0.37 -0.02 -7.22
C SER A 180 0.45 1.46 -7.51
N TYR A 181 -0.65 2.18 -7.32
CA TYR A 181 -0.68 3.63 -7.46
C TYR A 181 -0.46 4.28 -6.11
N ASP A 182 0.63 5.03 -6.00
CA ASP A 182 0.87 5.95 -4.89
C ASP A 182 0.27 7.32 -5.21
N LYS A 183 -0.84 7.62 -4.51
CA LYS A 183 -1.58 8.87 -4.67
C LYS A 183 -0.82 10.09 -4.18
N SER A 184 0.03 9.97 -3.15
CA SER A 184 0.69 11.14 -2.54
C SER A 184 1.76 11.72 -3.46
N HIS A 185 2.54 10.85 -4.12
CA HIS A 185 3.61 11.28 -5.02
C HIS A 185 3.22 11.22 -6.50
N ASP A 186 1.99 10.80 -6.81
CA ASP A 186 1.50 10.60 -8.17
C ASP A 186 2.38 9.63 -9.00
N GLN A 187 2.65 8.46 -8.42
CA GLN A 187 3.57 7.48 -8.96
C GLN A 187 2.90 6.11 -9.13
N VAL A 188 3.23 5.39 -10.20
CA VAL A 188 2.86 3.98 -10.37
C VAL A 188 4.09 3.12 -10.14
N TRP A 189 4.03 2.29 -9.10
CA TRP A 189 5.05 1.32 -8.75
C TRP A 189 4.82 0.02 -9.51
N VAL A 190 5.87 -0.48 -10.16
CA VAL A 190 5.89 -1.67 -11.02
C VAL A 190 6.83 -2.70 -10.42
N LEU A 191 6.28 -3.85 -10.01
CA LEU A 191 7.08 -5.02 -9.62
C LEU A 191 7.23 -5.96 -10.81
N SER A 192 8.46 -6.25 -11.19
CA SER A 192 8.83 -7.16 -12.27
C SER A 192 9.58 -8.36 -11.70
N TRP A 193 9.19 -9.58 -12.10
CA TRP A 193 9.79 -10.80 -11.52
C TRP A 193 11.06 -11.27 -12.22
N GLY A 194 11.33 -10.80 -13.45
CA GLY A 194 12.48 -11.26 -14.23
C GLY A 194 12.26 -12.63 -14.87
N ASP A 195 12.09 -13.67 -14.05
CA ASP A 195 11.80 -15.06 -14.47
C ASP A 195 10.50 -15.61 -13.83
N VAL A 196 9.84 -16.50 -14.57
CA VAL A 196 8.65 -17.27 -14.14
C VAL A 196 9.02 -18.27 -13.05
N HIS A 197 10.23 -18.85 -13.13
CA HIS A 197 10.78 -19.69 -12.08
C HIS A 197 11.64 -18.79 -11.19
N LYS A 198 11.17 -18.52 -9.96
CA LYS A 198 11.95 -17.88 -8.90
C LYS A 198 13.18 -18.74 -8.62
N SER A 199 14.24 -18.58 -9.41
CA SER A 199 15.48 -19.32 -9.25
C SER A 199 16.07 -18.94 -7.90
N GLN A 200 16.48 -19.98 -7.18
CA GLN A 200 16.99 -19.94 -5.82
C GLN A 200 18.07 -18.87 -5.67
N PRO A 201 18.15 -18.16 -4.53
CA PRO A 201 19.18 -17.15 -4.33
C PRO A 201 20.55 -17.82 -4.37
N SER A 202 21.36 -17.51 -5.38
CA SER A 202 22.78 -17.83 -5.35
C SER A 202 23.50 -16.70 -4.60
N LEU A 203 24.39 -17.08 -3.68
CA LEU A 203 25.07 -16.20 -2.73
C LEU A 203 25.65 -14.92 -3.36
N GLN A 204 25.40 -13.79 -2.69
CA GLN A 204 26.04 -12.48 -2.87
C GLN A 204 27.50 -12.54 -3.35
N ARG A 205 27.82 -11.80 -4.42
CA ARG A 205 29.05 -11.02 -4.51
C ARG A 205 28.76 -9.64 -5.09
N VAL A 206 28.89 -8.65 -4.21
CA VAL A 206 28.89 -7.22 -4.52
C VAL A 206 29.89 -6.93 -5.64
N TRP A 207 29.42 -6.30 -6.73
CA TRP A 207 30.29 -5.57 -7.65
C TRP A 207 30.04 -4.07 -7.49
N ALA A 208 31.15 -3.35 -7.33
CA ALA A 208 31.23 -1.91 -7.21
C ALA A 208 30.76 -1.20 -8.50
N CYS A 209 30.33 0.05 -8.34
CA CYS A 209 29.95 0.96 -9.43
C CYS A 209 30.97 1.00 -10.59
N PRO A 210 30.49 1.08 -11.84
CA PRO A 210 31.15 1.83 -12.88
C PRO A 210 30.48 3.21 -12.97
N TRP A 211 31.15 4.22 -12.45
CA TRP A 211 30.88 5.61 -12.82
C TRP A 211 31.14 5.78 -14.32
N GLY A 212 30.16 6.32 -15.03
CA GLY A 212 30.26 6.67 -16.44
C GLY A 212 29.28 7.78 -16.80
N ALA A 213 29.40 8.94 -16.15
CA ALA A 213 28.74 10.17 -16.61
C ALA A 213 29.55 10.78 -17.77
N PRO A 214 28.93 11.20 -18.90
CA PRO A 214 29.60 12.03 -19.87
C PRO A 214 29.75 13.46 -19.35
N ALA A 215 30.93 14.03 -19.60
CA ALA A 215 31.37 15.34 -19.19
C ALA A 215 30.69 16.49 -19.97
N ASN A 216 30.69 17.66 -19.32
CA ASN A 216 30.39 19.02 -19.82
C ASN A 216 28.97 19.53 -19.55
N ILE A 217 28.78 20.25 -18.44
CA ILE A 217 28.81 21.72 -18.41
C ILE A 217 29.33 22.16 -17.05
N ALA A 218 30.44 22.90 -17.09
CA ALA A 218 31.11 23.48 -15.93
C ALA A 218 30.57 24.88 -15.60
N HIS A 219 30.89 25.29 -14.37
CA HIS A 219 31.08 26.66 -13.86
C HIS A 219 29.93 27.42 -13.21
N LYS A 220 30.00 27.48 -11.86
CA LYS A 220 30.09 28.68 -10.98
C LYS A 220 29.83 28.16 -9.55
N LEU A 221 30.63 28.38 -8.49
CA LEU A 221 31.67 29.33 -8.13
C LEU A 221 32.58 28.73 -7.04
N ALA A 222 33.89 28.96 -7.21
CA ALA A 222 34.92 29.33 -6.21
C ALA A 222 34.99 28.59 -4.84
N LYS A 223 36.04 27.78 -4.53
CA LYS A 223 37.48 28.07 -4.21
C LYS A 223 37.77 28.02 -2.67
N PRO A 224 39.04 27.83 -2.21
CA PRO A 224 39.47 26.60 -1.50
C PRO A 224 40.25 26.84 -0.19
N LEU A 225 40.49 25.78 0.60
CA LEU A 225 41.58 25.68 1.61
C LEU A 225 42.04 24.20 1.61
N ILE A 226 43.17 23.75 1.04
CA ILE A 226 44.61 23.96 1.30
C ILE A 226 45.14 23.32 2.61
N TRP A 227 45.80 22.15 2.43
CA TRP A 227 46.93 21.49 3.16
C TRP A 227 46.69 21.05 4.63
N LEU A 228 47.17 19.89 5.13
CA LEU A 228 48.53 19.36 5.04
C LEU A 228 48.61 17.84 5.31
N GLN A 229 49.66 17.27 4.74
CA GLN A 229 50.13 15.89 4.78
C GLN A 229 51.10 15.69 5.96
N VAL A 230 51.04 14.57 6.68
CA VAL A 230 52.16 14.08 7.51
C VAL A 230 52.45 12.63 7.12
N CYS A 231 53.45 12.47 6.25
CA CYS A 231 54.17 11.22 6.08
C CYS A 231 55.29 11.16 7.12
N HIS A 232 55.40 10.04 7.85
CA HIS A 232 56.63 9.67 8.54
C HIS A 232 57.49 8.86 7.58
N LEU A 233 58.65 9.41 7.21
CA LEU A 233 59.72 8.74 6.46
C LEU A 233 60.77 8.21 7.46
N SER A 234 61.17 6.96 7.28
CA SER A 234 62.47 6.45 7.70
C SER A 234 63.11 5.76 6.49
N GLY A 235 64.11 6.42 5.86
CA GLY A 235 65.02 5.83 4.87
C GLY A 235 66.02 4.87 5.54
N SER A 236 66.77 4.02 4.86
CA SER A 236 67.41 4.05 3.52
C SER A 236 68.04 2.64 3.25
N PRO A 237 68.93 2.42 2.26
CA PRO A 237 68.88 2.66 0.80
C PRO A 237 69.20 1.38 -0.02
N ASP A 238 68.80 1.30 -1.29
CA ASP A 238 69.62 0.72 -2.38
C ASP A 238 69.02 1.07 -3.76
N MET A 239 69.87 1.59 -4.65
CA MET A 239 69.60 2.00 -6.05
C MET A 239 69.73 0.78 -6.99
N VAL A 240 68.99 0.67 -8.11
CA VAL A 240 69.31 1.18 -9.48
C VAL A 240 68.12 0.84 -10.42
N PRO A 241 67.89 1.58 -11.54
CA PRO A 241 66.57 1.79 -12.17
C PRO A 241 66.33 1.00 -13.46
N ALA A 242 65.08 0.87 -13.91
CA ALA A 242 64.74 0.42 -15.26
C ALA A 242 63.49 1.11 -15.85
N SER A 243 63.75 1.97 -16.83
CA SER A 243 62.99 2.26 -18.06
C SER A 243 61.47 1.99 -18.12
N LEU A 244 60.70 3.08 -18.31
CA LEU A 244 59.34 3.07 -18.85
C LEU A 244 59.32 2.51 -20.28
N HIS A 245 58.55 1.45 -20.50
CA HIS A 245 58.03 1.09 -21.83
C HIS A 245 56.52 1.36 -21.87
N CYS A 246 56.14 2.34 -22.70
CA CYS A 246 54.77 2.55 -23.14
C CYS A 246 54.34 1.37 -24.02
N CYS A 247 53.40 0.55 -23.55
CA CYS A 247 52.66 -0.35 -24.42
C CYS A 247 51.51 0.42 -25.07
N HIS A 248 51.66 0.67 -26.37
CA HIS A 248 50.56 0.87 -27.31
C HIS A 248 49.58 -0.31 -27.20
N ILE A 249 48.31 -0.04 -26.93
CA ILE A 249 47.24 -1.03 -27.15
C ILE A 249 46.65 -0.73 -28.52
N THR A 250 47.01 -1.58 -29.49
CA THR A 250 46.34 -1.69 -30.78
C THR A 250 45.01 -2.41 -30.60
N ALA A 251 43.93 -1.86 -31.16
CA ALA A 251 42.66 -2.54 -31.31
C ALA A 251 42.84 -3.81 -32.14
N ALA A 252 42.49 -4.95 -31.56
CA ALA A 252 42.33 -6.20 -32.27
C ALA A 252 40.98 -6.80 -31.86
N ASP A 253 40.17 -7.05 -32.88
CA ASP A 253 38.88 -7.71 -32.83
C ASP A 253 38.95 -9.11 -32.20
N ASN A 254 37.78 -9.59 -31.75
CA ASN A 254 37.48 -10.87 -31.09
C ASN A 254 37.67 -10.90 -29.56
N VAL A 255 36.72 -10.29 -28.86
CA VAL A 255 36.18 -10.89 -27.64
C VAL A 255 34.79 -11.40 -27.99
N GLN A 256 34.66 -12.71 -28.16
CA GLN A 256 33.36 -13.37 -28.13
C GLN A 256 32.66 -12.95 -26.85
N SER A 257 31.50 -12.32 -27.00
CA SER A 257 30.60 -12.00 -25.91
C SER A 257 30.08 -13.31 -25.31
N GLU A 258 30.78 -13.85 -24.31
CA GLU A 258 30.13 -14.63 -23.29
C GLU A 258 29.23 -13.67 -22.52
N ALA A 259 27.99 -13.52 -23.00
CA ALA A 259 26.90 -12.99 -22.23
C ALA A 259 26.71 -13.95 -21.05
N GLY A 260 27.42 -13.70 -19.95
CA GLY A 260 27.12 -14.32 -18.67
C GLY A 260 25.65 -14.07 -18.38
N LEU A 261 24.88 -15.15 -18.25
CA LEU A 261 23.49 -15.14 -17.84
C LEU A 261 23.39 -14.35 -16.53
N ALA A 262 22.97 -13.08 -16.62
CA ALA A 262 22.57 -12.33 -15.45
C ALA A 262 21.33 -13.04 -14.88
N GLU A 263 21.45 -13.61 -13.68
CA GLU A 263 20.30 -14.14 -12.93
C GLU A 263 19.26 -13.01 -12.83
N GLN A 264 18.08 -13.21 -13.43
CA GLN A 264 17.02 -12.20 -13.49
C GLN A 264 16.24 -12.20 -12.17
N GLU A 265 16.79 -11.49 -11.19
CA GLU A 265 16.12 -11.24 -9.90
C GLU A 265 14.91 -10.31 -10.04
N GLY A 266 13.97 -10.39 -9.10
CA GLY A 266 12.81 -9.49 -9.07
C GLY A 266 13.19 -8.04 -8.78
N THR A 267 12.72 -7.10 -9.59
CA THR A 267 13.04 -5.66 -9.50
C THR A 267 11.79 -4.81 -9.28
N VAL A 268 12.01 -3.59 -8.78
CA VAL A 268 10.96 -2.58 -8.66
C VAL A 268 11.33 -1.34 -9.46
N GLN A 269 10.39 -0.83 -10.24
CA GLN A 269 10.50 0.38 -11.03
C GLN A 269 9.35 1.34 -10.70
N VAL A 270 9.54 2.63 -10.93
CA VAL A 270 8.55 3.67 -10.63
C VAL A 270 8.30 4.51 -11.87
N ILE A 271 7.03 4.70 -12.22
CA ILE A 271 6.58 5.64 -13.25
C ILE A 271 6.09 6.90 -12.55
N THR A 272 6.78 8.02 -12.74
CA THR A 272 6.42 9.31 -12.13
C THR A 272 5.43 10.08 -13.01
N GLU A 273 4.79 11.10 -12.41
CA GLU A 273 3.81 11.96 -13.10
C GLU A 273 2.68 11.14 -13.74
N ALA A 274 2.22 10.10 -13.04
CA ALA A 274 1.32 9.11 -13.62
C ALA A 274 -0.06 9.68 -13.97
N SER A 275 -0.45 10.82 -13.39
CA SER A 275 -1.72 11.48 -13.72
C SER A 275 -1.65 12.45 -14.89
N THR A 276 -0.50 12.58 -15.57
CA THR A 276 -0.33 13.45 -16.74
C THR A 276 -0.32 12.65 -18.04
N SER A 277 -0.69 13.31 -19.14
CA SER A 277 -0.67 12.70 -20.49
C SER A 277 0.73 12.67 -21.13
N GLN A 278 1.68 13.45 -20.60
CA GLN A 278 3.05 13.61 -21.09
C GLN A 278 3.99 13.84 -19.91
N GLY A 279 5.25 13.43 -20.01
CA GLY A 279 6.26 13.63 -18.94
C GLY A 279 6.46 12.41 -18.03
N GLN A 280 5.82 11.27 -18.35
CA GLN A 280 6.02 10.04 -17.59
C GLN A 280 7.47 9.56 -17.71
N HIS A 281 8.15 9.44 -16.58
CA HIS A 281 9.53 8.98 -16.50
C HIS A 281 9.59 7.66 -15.73
N LEU A 282 10.27 6.67 -16.30
CA LEU A 282 10.55 5.41 -15.64
C LEU A 282 11.86 5.50 -14.87
N ILE A 283 11.79 5.32 -13.56
CA ILE A 283 12.92 5.30 -12.64
C ILE A 283 13.14 3.87 -12.16
N ARG A 284 14.37 3.35 -12.31
CA ARG A 284 14.78 2.08 -11.72
C ARG A 284 15.18 2.31 -10.27
N THR A 285 14.57 1.56 -9.36
CA THR A 285 14.95 1.60 -7.94
C THR A 285 16.23 0.78 -7.69
N PRO A 286 16.94 0.99 -6.57
CA PRO A 286 18.09 0.16 -6.21
C PRO A 286 17.70 -1.23 -5.65
N PHE A 287 16.41 -1.56 -5.58
CA PHE A 287 15.92 -2.80 -4.96
C PHE A 287 15.93 -3.96 -5.97
N ALA A 288 16.62 -5.04 -5.59
CA ALA A 288 16.66 -6.32 -6.31
C ALA A 288 16.26 -7.47 -5.37
N GLY A 289 15.89 -8.62 -5.93
CA GLY A 289 15.39 -9.77 -5.18
C GLY A 289 14.04 -9.53 -4.50
N VAL A 290 13.19 -8.66 -5.05
CA VAL A 290 11.88 -8.32 -4.48
C VAL A 290 10.81 -9.28 -5.01
N ASP A 291 10.09 -9.96 -4.10
CA ASP A 291 8.99 -10.85 -4.47
C ASP A 291 7.62 -10.19 -4.38
N ASP A 292 7.48 -9.22 -3.48
CA ASP A 292 6.24 -8.48 -3.26
C ASP A 292 6.52 -7.13 -2.57
N PHE A 293 5.55 -6.24 -2.67
CA PHE A 293 5.60 -4.96 -1.99
C PHE A 293 4.20 -4.51 -1.53
N PHE A 294 4.16 -3.66 -0.52
CA PHE A 294 2.95 -3.11 0.06
C PHE A 294 3.11 -1.61 0.26
N ILE A 295 2.20 -0.84 -0.35
CA ILE A 295 2.06 0.59 -0.11
C ILE A 295 0.78 0.77 0.72
N PRO A 296 0.88 1.21 1.98
CA PRO A 296 -0.29 1.50 2.79
C PRO A 296 -1.17 2.53 2.07
N PRO A 297 -2.50 2.34 2.01
CA PRO A 297 -3.37 3.35 1.44
C PRO A 297 -3.22 4.66 2.23
N THR A 298 -3.19 5.79 1.51
CA THR A 298 -2.91 7.16 2.01
C THR A 298 -3.95 7.73 3.01
N ASN A 299 -4.80 6.88 3.60
CA ASN A 299 -5.71 7.24 4.70
C ASN A 299 -4.97 7.32 6.06
N LEU A 300 -3.64 7.36 6.04
CA LEU A 300 -2.79 7.45 7.22
C LEU A 300 -2.92 8.84 7.86
N ILE A 301 -3.79 8.95 8.86
CA ILE A 301 -3.66 9.97 9.89
C ILE A 301 -3.10 9.25 11.13
N ILE A 302 -1.85 9.52 11.47
CA ILE A 302 -1.25 9.08 12.74
C ILE A 302 -1.89 9.94 13.84
N ASN A 303 -3.00 9.47 14.42
CA ASN A 303 -3.74 10.22 15.45
C ASN A 303 -3.44 9.79 16.88
N HIS A 304 -2.61 8.76 17.12
CA HIS A 304 -2.40 8.26 18.48
C HIS A 304 -0.95 7.90 18.78
N ILE A 305 -0.32 8.67 19.66
CA ILE A 305 0.86 8.22 20.41
C ILE A 305 0.32 7.36 21.56
N ARG A 306 0.47 6.03 21.45
CA ARG A 306 0.18 5.12 22.57
C ARG A 306 1.25 5.35 23.65
N GLN A 307 0.88 5.96 24.77
CA GLN A 307 1.76 5.99 25.95
C GLN A 307 1.87 4.56 26.49
N SER A 308 2.96 3.86 26.16
CA SER A 308 3.28 2.60 26.81
C SER A 308 3.64 2.90 28.27
N GLN A 309 2.83 2.41 29.21
CA GLN A 309 3.22 2.36 30.61
C GLN A 309 4.28 1.26 30.78
N GLY A 310 5.53 1.60 30.45
CA GLY A 310 6.70 0.73 30.62
C GLY A 310 7.74 1.42 31.51
N ARG A 311 8.02 0.82 32.68
CA ARG A 311 9.01 1.26 33.67
C ARG A 311 10.35 1.67 33.02
N GLN A 312 10.69 2.95 33.09
CA GLN A 312 12.03 3.44 32.76
C GLN A 312 13.00 3.16 33.92
N LEU A 313 13.84 2.15 33.76
CA LEU A 313 15.15 2.08 34.41
C LEU A 313 16.15 2.77 33.47
N TRP A 314 16.51 4.01 33.78
CA TRP A 314 17.64 4.67 33.12
C TRP A 314 18.93 4.36 33.88
N SER A 315 19.86 3.64 33.24
CA SER A 315 21.28 3.67 33.60
C SER A 315 22.03 4.43 32.51
N PHE A 316 22.32 5.72 32.75
CA PHE A 316 23.29 6.45 31.96
C PHE A 316 24.70 6.14 32.47
N ALA A 317 25.49 5.44 31.67
CA ALA A 317 26.94 5.47 31.76
C ALA A 317 27.43 6.42 30.66
N SER A 318 27.79 7.65 31.04
CA SER A 318 28.55 8.57 30.18
C SER A 318 29.87 8.85 30.88
N SER A 319 30.94 8.40 30.24
CA SER A 319 32.32 8.71 30.58
C SER A 319 32.62 10.17 30.27
N HIS A 320 33.03 10.95 31.26
CA HIS A 320 34.24 11.79 31.26
C HIS A 320 34.30 12.63 32.56
N ARG A 321 35.43 12.54 33.25
CA ARG A 321 35.94 13.41 34.33
C ARG A 321 37.13 14.21 33.73
N PRO A 322 37.77 15.18 34.43
CA PRO A 322 37.38 15.94 35.63
C PRO A 322 37.69 17.46 35.54
N THR A 323 37.08 18.30 36.39
CA THR A 323 37.85 19.33 37.13
C THR A 323 37.09 19.84 38.36
N THR A 324 37.90 20.17 39.36
CA THR A 324 37.71 20.34 40.80
C THR A 324 37.09 21.70 41.19
N PHE A 325 36.24 21.76 42.24
CA PHE A 325 36.50 22.48 43.52
C PHE A 325 35.24 22.53 44.44
N GLN A 326 35.40 21.93 45.63
CA GLN A 326 35.01 22.33 47.01
C GLN A 326 33.62 22.95 47.34
N LEU A 327 33.00 22.82 48.53
CA LEU A 327 33.08 22.01 49.76
C LEU A 327 31.99 22.61 50.69
N ALA A 328 31.11 21.83 51.31
CA ALA A 328 30.57 22.08 52.67
C ALA A 328 29.44 21.12 53.08
N GLN A 329 29.52 20.74 54.34
CA GLN A 329 28.78 19.72 55.10
C GLN A 329 27.40 20.21 55.60
N GLY A 330 26.54 19.29 56.04
CA GLY A 330 25.47 19.66 57.00
C GLY A 330 24.30 18.68 57.13
N ILE A 331 24.42 17.73 58.05
CA ILE A 331 23.39 16.78 58.50
C ILE A 331 22.21 17.51 59.20
N ARG A 332 20.96 17.09 58.95
CA ARG A 332 19.90 16.94 59.98
C ARG A 332 18.67 16.18 59.46
N LYS A 333 18.33 15.09 60.17
CA LYS A 333 17.07 14.34 60.07
C LYS A 333 15.97 15.09 60.82
N THR A 334 14.83 15.35 60.18
CA THR A 334 13.54 15.60 60.86
C THR A 334 12.42 14.88 60.12
N LYS A 335 11.74 13.98 60.83
CA LYS A 335 10.47 13.37 60.40
C LYS A 335 9.37 14.42 60.50
N ALA A 336 8.72 14.76 59.39
CA ALA A 336 7.45 15.47 59.38
C ALA A 336 6.51 14.81 58.35
N LYS A 337 5.35 14.34 58.83
CA LYS A 337 4.23 13.88 58.01
C LYS A 337 3.69 15.08 57.22
N ALA A 338 3.79 15.05 55.90
CA ALA A 338 3.15 16.03 55.02
C ALA A 338 2.31 15.30 53.95
N ARG A 339 1.01 15.64 53.92
CA ARG A 339 0.00 15.26 52.93
C ARG A 339 0.53 15.50 51.51
N GLN A 340 0.66 14.43 50.72
CA GLN A 340 0.88 14.53 49.27
C GLN A 340 -0.41 15.01 48.61
N ARG A 341 -0.42 16.26 48.15
CA ARG A 341 -1.25 16.70 47.02
C ARG A 341 -0.44 16.39 45.77
N GLU A 342 -0.86 15.41 44.99
CA GLU A 342 -0.37 15.23 43.63
C GLU A 342 -0.75 16.46 42.81
N LYS A 343 0.26 17.22 42.35
CA LYS A 343 0.09 18.22 41.29
C LYS A 343 0.21 17.47 39.96
N PRO A 344 -0.65 17.73 38.96
CA PRO A 344 -0.45 17.17 37.64
C PRO A 344 0.83 17.77 37.03
N LEU A 345 1.77 16.92 36.63
CA LEU A 345 2.87 17.33 35.75
C LEU A 345 2.25 17.72 34.40
N GLN A 346 2.20 19.02 34.11
CA GLN A 346 2.11 19.49 32.73
C GLN A 346 3.42 19.11 32.02
N ALA A 347 3.34 18.17 31.07
CA ALA A 347 4.39 17.98 30.09
C ALA A 347 4.45 19.24 29.22
N VAL A 348 5.47 20.07 29.43
CA VAL A 348 5.79 21.19 28.55
C VAL A 348 6.53 20.59 27.35
N LEU A 349 5.83 20.39 26.24
CA LEU A 349 6.48 20.16 24.95
C LEU A 349 7.21 21.47 24.55
N PRO A 350 8.47 21.44 24.12
CA PRO A 350 9.16 22.64 23.66
C PRO A 350 8.45 23.23 22.44
N SER A 351 8.30 24.55 22.46
CA SER A 351 7.52 25.37 21.52
C SER A 351 8.14 25.54 20.12
N SER A 352 8.72 24.47 19.56
CA SER A 352 9.31 24.48 18.21
C SER A 352 9.23 23.14 17.48
N PHE A 353 8.28 22.27 17.82
CA PHE A 353 7.87 21.19 16.90
C PHE A 353 6.78 21.73 15.97
N THR A 354 7.20 22.33 14.88
CA THR A 354 6.38 22.42 13.67
C THR A 354 6.16 20.99 13.18
N ILE A 355 4.90 20.54 13.17
CA ILE A 355 4.50 19.37 12.40
C ILE A 355 4.87 19.72 10.96
N SER A 356 5.89 19.07 10.42
CA SER A 356 6.19 19.18 8.99
C SER A 356 4.95 18.70 8.24
N GLU A 357 4.43 19.52 7.34
CA GLU A 357 3.41 19.14 6.36
C GLU A 357 3.95 18.19 5.30
N ASP A 358 5.15 17.63 5.47
CA ASP A 358 5.69 16.53 4.68
C ASP A 358 5.39 15.19 5.40
N VAL A 359 4.19 14.65 5.21
CA VAL A 359 3.92 13.24 5.54
C VAL A 359 4.60 12.40 4.45
N CYS A 360 5.90 12.12 4.62
CA CYS A 360 6.59 11.15 3.76
C CYS A 360 5.87 9.80 3.87
N MET A 361 5.21 9.40 2.80
CA MET A 361 4.60 8.07 2.72
C MET A 361 5.70 7.03 2.50
N PHE A 362 5.62 5.93 3.23
CA PHE A 362 6.56 4.82 3.14
C PHE A 362 5.88 3.58 2.57
N GLY A 363 6.63 2.76 1.85
CA GLY A 363 6.25 1.44 1.40
C GLY A 363 7.03 0.35 2.12
N PHE A 364 6.65 -0.89 1.87
CA PHE A 364 7.37 -2.07 2.34
C PHE A 364 7.66 -3.01 1.18
N ILE A 365 8.87 -3.52 1.10
CA ILE A 365 9.28 -4.57 0.16
C ILE A 365 9.73 -5.80 0.95
N PHE A 366 9.49 -6.99 0.42
CA PHE A 366 9.92 -8.23 1.06
C PHE A 366 10.11 -9.37 0.05
N ASN A 367 10.92 -10.35 0.45
CA ASN A 367 11.17 -11.57 -0.28
C ASN A 367 10.43 -12.74 0.40
N LYS A 368 9.82 -13.64 -0.38
CA LYS A 368 9.06 -14.80 0.15
C LYS A 368 9.98 -15.96 0.58
N THR A 369 11.30 -15.79 0.53
CA THR A 369 12.29 -16.70 1.14
C THR A 369 12.93 -16.14 2.40
N ASP A 370 12.88 -14.84 2.62
CA ASP A 370 13.67 -14.19 3.66
C ASP A 370 12.78 -13.71 4.81
N PRO A 371 13.10 -14.02 6.09
CA PRO A 371 12.30 -13.60 7.23
C PRO A 371 12.60 -12.13 7.61
N ALA A 372 12.39 -11.20 6.68
CA ALA A 372 12.59 -9.77 6.85
C ALA A 372 11.63 -8.93 5.99
N ILE A 373 11.30 -7.74 6.49
CA ILE A 373 10.54 -6.73 5.76
C ILE A 373 11.38 -5.46 5.70
N HIS A 374 11.42 -4.81 4.55
CA HIS A 374 12.21 -3.61 4.31
C HIS A 374 11.28 -2.41 4.08
N LYS A 375 11.34 -1.42 4.98
CA LYS A 375 10.62 -0.17 4.89
C LYS A 375 11.37 0.79 3.97
N VAL A 376 10.69 1.35 3.00
CA VAL A 376 11.23 2.17 1.91
C VAL A 376 10.53 3.51 1.91
N ASP A 377 11.28 4.57 1.67
CA ASP A 377 10.76 5.91 1.45
C ASP A 377 10.25 6.05 0.01
N LEU A 378 8.99 6.42 -0.19
CA LEU A 378 8.40 6.47 -1.53
C LEU A 378 8.83 7.70 -2.34
N GLU A 379 9.33 8.75 -1.68
CA GLU A 379 9.81 9.97 -2.35
C GLU A 379 11.25 9.79 -2.82
N THR A 380 12.13 9.43 -1.88
CA THR A 380 13.57 9.30 -2.14
C THR A 380 13.95 7.95 -2.75
N LEU A 381 13.04 6.97 -2.73
CA LEU A 381 13.26 5.59 -3.20
C LEU A 381 14.41 4.88 -2.45
N MET A 382 14.64 5.28 -1.19
CA MET A 382 15.72 4.77 -0.35
C MET A 382 15.20 3.83 0.73
N LEU A 383 16.04 2.87 1.11
CA LEU A 383 15.76 1.99 2.26
C LEU A 383 15.82 2.81 3.56
N LEU A 384 14.73 2.81 4.31
CA LEU A 384 14.64 3.45 5.63
C LEU A 384 15.05 2.51 6.76
N LYS A 385 14.48 1.29 6.77
CA LYS A 385 14.64 0.35 7.88
C LYS A 385 14.42 -1.10 7.44
N THR A 386 15.17 -2.03 8.02
CA THR A 386 14.89 -3.47 7.90
C THR A 386 14.33 -4.00 9.22
N ILE A 387 13.15 -4.61 9.17
CA ILE A 387 12.46 -5.24 10.29
C ILE A 387 12.68 -6.75 10.18
N GLY A 388 13.49 -7.30 11.09
CA GLY A 388 13.81 -8.73 11.10
C GLY A 388 12.72 -9.57 11.78
N LEU A 389 12.27 -10.64 11.10
CA LEU A 389 11.21 -11.54 11.57
C LEU A 389 11.73 -12.93 11.99
N HIS A 390 13.03 -13.18 11.83
CA HIS A 390 13.69 -14.47 12.14
C HIS A 390 13.35 -15.04 13.53
N ARG A 391 13.24 -14.19 14.56
CA ARG A 391 12.91 -14.62 15.94
C ARG A 391 11.51 -15.22 16.07
N HIS A 392 10.63 -14.92 15.11
CA HIS A 392 9.25 -15.37 15.08
C HIS A 392 9.00 -16.45 14.03
N GLY A 393 10.05 -16.92 13.32
CA GLY A 393 9.92 -17.96 12.29
C GLY A 393 8.93 -17.59 11.18
N CYS A 394 8.77 -16.30 10.90
CA CYS A 394 7.81 -15.77 9.94
C CYS A 394 8.53 -15.34 8.67
N VAL A 395 8.26 -16.02 7.56
CA VAL A 395 8.59 -15.55 6.21
C VAL A 395 7.36 -14.86 5.62
N PRO A 396 7.42 -13.56 5.32
CA PRO A 396 6.26 -12.76 4.93
C PRO A 396 5.72 -13.18 3.57
N GLN A 397 4.39 -13.30 3.46
CA GLN A 397 3.70 -13.66 2.21
C GLN A 397 2.77 -12.55 1.71
N ALA A 398 2.11 -11.85 2.63
CA ALA A 398 1.22 -10.73 2.37
C ALA A 398 1.16 -9.81 3.61
N MET A 399 0.73 -8.57 3.41
CA MET A 399 0.61 -7.56 4.45
C MET A 399 -0.70 -6.77 4.29
N ALA A 400 -1.31 -6.39 5.42
CA ALA A 400 -2.39 -5.41 5.48
C ALA A 400 -2.15 -4.39 6.61
N HIS A 401 -2.86 -3.26 6.55
CA HIS A 401 -2.70 -2.16 7.50
C HIS A 401 -4.05 -1.66 8.01
N THR A 402 -4.12 -1.41 9.30
CA THR A 402 -5.22 -0.65 9.92
C THR A 402 -4.72 0.70 10.45
N HIS A 403 -5.35 1.78 10.01
CA HIS A 403 -5.08 3.11 10.55
C HIS A 403 -5.75 3.34 11.92
N LEU A 404 -6.85 2.63 12.23
CA LEU A 404 -7.57 2.75 13.51
C LEU A 404 -6.76 2.13 14.67
N GLY A 405 -6.12 1.00 14.42
CA GLY A 405 -5.31 0.29 15.43
C GLY A 405 -3.83 0.61 15.39
N GLY A 406 -3.32 1.14 14.27
CA GLY A 406 -1.89 1.37 14.08
C GLY A 406 -1.08 0.06 14.02
N TYR A 407 -1.61 -0.96 13.32
CA TYR A 407 -0.92 -2.24 13.15
C TYR A 407 -0.76 -2.60 11.68
N PHE A 408 0.36 -3.25 11.39
CA PHE A 408 0.53 -4.07 10.19
C PHE A 408 0.30 -5.54 10.54
N PHE A 409 -0.54 -6.19 9.75
CA PHE A 409 -0.82 -7.62 9.83
C PHE A 409 0.00 -8.33 8.77
N ILE A 410 0.84 -9.28 9.17
CA ILE A 410 1.74 -10.01 8.27
C ILE A 410 1.25 -11.46 8.18
N GLN A 411 0.95 -11.92 6.97
CA GLN A 411 0.78 -13.34 6.71
C GLN A 411 2.15 -14.03 6.71
N CYS A 412 2.29 -15.06 7.52
CA CYS A 412 3.53 -15.80 7.69
C CYS A 412 3.46 -17.19 7.05
N ARG A 413 4.60 -17.64 6.53
CA ARG A 413 4.89 -19.05 6.22
C ARG A 413 6.06 -19.51 7.09
N GLN A 414 6.01 -20.75 7.58
CA GLN A 414 7.12 -21.37 8.32
C GLN A 414 8.05 -22.16 7.38
N ASP A 415 9.37 -22.08 7.62
CA ASP A 415 10.42 -22.68 6.77
C ASP A 415 10.42 -24.22 6.72
N SER A 416 9.85 -24.90 7.71
CA SER A 416 10.06 -26.35 7.93
C SER A 416 8.81 -27.22 7.88
N SER A 417 7.62 -26.66 7.62
CA SER A 417 6.41 -27.45 7.35
C SER A 417 5.40 -26.66 6.53
N SER A 418 4.61 -27.35 5.70
CA SER A 418 3.49 -26.79 4.94
C SER A 418 2.30 -26.35 5.82
N THR A 419 2.49 -26.19 7.13
CA THR A 419 1.42 -25.78 8.05
C THR A 419 1.29 -24.26 8.06
N ALA A 420 0.04 -23.78 8.05
CA ALA A 420 -0.27 -22.36 8.08
C ALA A 420 0.24 -21.75 9.39
N ALA A 421 1.20 -20.83 9.30
CA ALA A 421 1.73 -20.12 10.45
C ALA A 421 0.75 -19.01 10.88
N PRO A 422 0.66 -18.72 12.20
CA PRO A 422 -0.13 -17.59 12.66
C PRO A 422 0.42 -16.29 12.09
N GLN A 423 -0.48 -15.34 11.82
CA GLN A 423 -0.12 -13.99 11.42
C GLN A 423 0.71 -13.31 12.50
N LEU A 424 1.54 -12.35 12.09
CA LEU A 424 2.38 -11.55 12.96
C LEU A 424 1.94 -10.09 12.93
N LEU A 425 1.99 -9.42 14.08
CA LEU A 425 1.64 -8.01 14.23
C LEU A 425 2.90 -7.16 14.37
N ILE A 426 2.93 -6.06 13.63
CA ILE A 426 3.96 -5.02 13.75
C ILE A 426 3.27 -3.70 14.08
N ASP A 427 3.80 -2.97 15.04
CA ASP A 427 3.32 -1.64 15.42
C ASP A 427 3.72 -0.62 14.35
N SER A 428 2.75 0.13 13.82
CA SER A 428 2.96 0.98 12.64
C SER A 428 3.76 2.26 12.92
N VAL A 429 3.90 2.64 14.20
CA VAL A 429 4.60 3.86 14.62
C VAL A 429 6.06 3.54 14.98
N THR A 430 6.27 2.45 15.73
CA THR A 430 7.59 2.06 16.24
C THR A 430 8.33 1.07 15.34
N ASP A 431 7.63 0.49 14.36
CA ASP A 431 8.08 -0.63 13.53
C ASP A 431 8.55 -1.84 14.36
N ALA A 432 8.07 -1.97 15.60
CA ALA A 432 8.41 -3.06 16.50
C ALA A 432 7.49 -4.25 16.26
N VAL A 433 8.05 -5.46 16.24
CA VAL A 433 7.25 -6.69 16.20
C VAL A 433 6.55 -6.87 17.54
N VAL A 434 5.22 -6.80 17.53
CA VAL A 434 4.38 -6.93 18.73
C VAL A 434 4.28 -8.39 19.16
N GLY A 435 4.09 -9.30 18.18
CA GLY A 435 3.93 -10.73 18.42
C GLY A 435 2.89 -11.38 17.49
N PRO A 436 2.55 -12.65 17.71
CA PRO A 436 1.55 -13.35 16.90
C PRO A 436 0.14 -12.77 17.10
N ASN A 437 -0.66 -12.72 16.03
CA ASN A 437 -2.07 -12.33 16.03
C ASN A 437 -2.96 -13.50 16.50
N GLY A 438 -2.74 -13.97 17.74
CA GLY A 438 -3.38 -15.19 18.25
C GLY A 438 -3.12 -16.40 17.34
N ASN A 439 -4.18 -17.15 17.03
CA ASN A 439 -4.15 -18.30 16.13
C ASN A 439 -4.68 -17.98 14.71
N VAL A 440 -4.75 -16.70 14.34
CA VAL A 440 -5.28 -16.27 13.05
C VAL A 440 -4.29 -16.59 11.94
N THR A 441 -4.76 -17.25 10.88
CA THR A 441 -3.94 -17.60 9.71
C THR A 441 -4.53 -17.00 8.43
N GLY A 442 -3.77 -17.08 7.33
CA GLY A 442 -4.21 -16.62 6.01
C GLY A 442 -3.86 -15.17 5.69
N THR A 443 -4.30 -14.70 4.53
CA THR A 443 -4.07 -13.35 4.02
C THR A 443 -5.00 -12.38 4.76
N PRO A 444 -4.46 -11.34 5.42
CA PRO A 444 -5.30 -10.33 6.08
C PRO A 444 -5.84 -9.33 5.05
N HIS A 445 -7.10 -8.94 5.23
CA HIS A 445 -7.77 -7.89 4.46
C HIS A 445 -8.44 -6.92 5.43
N THR A 446 -8.24 -5.63 5.25
CA THR A 446 -8.76 -4.60 6.16
C THR A 446 -9.89 -3.83 5.51
N SER A 447 -10.96 -3.56 6.25
CA SER A 447 -12.06 -2.72 5.77
C SER A 447 -11.58 -1.30 5.47
N PRO A 448 -12.24 -0.56 4.57
CA PRO A 448 -11.83 0.79 4.19
C PRO A 448 -11.67 1.78 5.37
N ASP A 449 -12.49 1.64 6.41
CA ASP A 449 -12.45 2.41 7.66
C ASP A 449 -11.45 1.88 8.70
N GLY A 450 -10.70 0.82 8.38
CA GLY A 450 -9.70 0.24 9.27
C GLY A 450 -10.26 -0.57 10.45
N ARG A 451 -11.59 -0.66 10.61
CA ARG A 451 -12.23 -1.26 11.79
C ARG A 451 -12.23 -2.78 11.78
N PHE A 452 -12.46 -3.41 10.64
CA PHE A 452 -12.55 -4.86 10.54
C PHE A 452 -11.33 -5.42 9.81
N VAL A 453 -10.86 -6.58 10.29
CA VAL A 453 -9.83 -7.37 9.63
C VAL A 453 -10.39 -8.75 9.38
N VAL A 454 -10.43 -9.14 8.11
CA VAL A 454 -10.86 -10.46 7.67
C VAL A 454 -9.65 -11.20 7.13
N SER A 455 -9.34 -12.34 7.74
CA SER A 455 -8.20 -13.17 7.34
C SER A 455 -8.69 -14.47 6.73
N ALA A 456 -8.24 -14.75 5.51
CA ALA A 456 -8.74 -15.84 4.69
C ALA A 456 -7.61 -16.52 3.90
N ALA A 457 -7.77 -17.80 3.60
CA ALA A 457 -6.82 -18.53 2.77
C ALA A 457 -7.54 -19.54 1.86
N ALA A 458 -6.97 -19.79 0.69
CA ALA A 458 -7.46 -20.82 -0.22
C ALA A 458 -7.25 -22.23 0.36
N THR A 459 -6.22 -22.43 1.19
CA THR A 459 -5.86 -23.73 1.78
C THR A 459 -6.53 -24.00 3.13
N SER A 460 -7.17 -22.99 3.74
CA SER A 460 -7.82 -23.11 5.04
C SER A 460 -9.34 -23.00 4.90
N PRO A 461 -10.12 -23.89 5.53
CA PRO A 461 -11.57 -23.77 5.59
C PRO A 461 -12.03 -22.79 6.67
N GLN A 462 -11.14 -21.98 7.26
CA GLN A 462 -11.48 -20.99 8.26
C GLN A 462 -11.30 -19.58 7.72
N LEU A 463 -12.32 -18.74 7.97
CA LEU A 463 -12.29 -17.31 7.76
C LEU A 463 -12.39 -16.65 9.13
N HIS A 464 -11.36 -15.90 9.50
CA HIS A 464 -11.27 -15.22 10.80
C HIS A 464 -11.76 -13.79 10.65
N VAL A 465 -12.66 -13.35 11.54
CA VAL A 465 -13.13 -11.96 11.59
C VAL A 465 -12.71 -11.33 12.91
N GLN A 466 -11.94 -10.26 12.81
CA GLN A 466 -11.50 -9.45 13.94
C GLN A 466 -12.02 -8.01 13.79
N GLU A 467 -12.34 -7.41 14.92
CA GLU A 467 -12.66 -5.99 15.05
C GLU A 467 -11.54 -5.28 15.80
N ILE A 468 -11.23 -4.08 15.35
CA ILE A 468 -10.32 -3.16 15.99
C ILE A 468 -11.18 -2.12 16.68
N THR A 469 -11.10 -2.10 18.01
CA THR A 469 -11.83 -1.13 18.81
C THR A 469 -11.27 0.28 18.61
N LEU A 470 -12.04 1.29 19.00
CA LEU A 470 -11.58 2.69 19.02
C LEU A 470 -10.32 2.91 19.87
N ARG A 471 -10.03 2.00 20.82
CA ARG A 471 -8.81 2.02 21.65
C ARG A 471 -7.60 1.36 20.98
N GLY A 472 -7.76 0.86 19.75
CA GLY A 472 -6.74 0.11 19.03
C GLY A 472 -6.50 -1.29 19.62
N GLU A 473 -7.50 -1.88 20.28
CA GLU A 473 -7.46 -3.28 20.73
C GLU A 473 -8.04 -4.19 19.65
N ILE A 474 -7.35 -5.30 19.35
CA ILE A 474 -7.80 -6.30 18.40
C ILE A 474 -8.65 -7.33 19.14
N GLN A 475 -9.89 -7.51 18.72
CA GLN A 475 -10.84 -8.46 19.28
C GLN A 475 -11.29 -9.43 18.19
N THR A 476 -11.14 -10.73 18.42
CA THR A 476 -11.71 -11.75 17.53
C THR A 476 -13.21 -11.82 17.77
N LEU A 477 -14.01 -11.50 16.74
CA LEU A 477 -15.46 -11.58 16.82
C LEU A 477 -15.92 -13.04 16.70
N TYR A 478 -15.50 -13.72 15.63
CA TYR A 478 -15.84 -15.11 15.38
C TYR A 478 -14.97 -15.71 14.26
N ASP A 479 -14.93 -17.05 14.22
CA ASP A 479 -14.32 -17.83 13.14
C ASP A 479 -15.41 -18.54 12.36
N LEU A 480 -15.49 -18.26 11.05
CA LEU A 480 -16.46 -18.88 10.17
C LEU A 480 -15.84 -20.08 9.44
N LYS A 481 -16.52 -21.22 9.48
CA LYS A 481 -16.12 -22.40 8.71
C LYS A 481 -16.70 -22.34 7.29
N VAL A 482 -15.82 -22.28 6.30
CA VAL A 482 -16.14 -22.24 4.87
C VAL A 482 -15.72 -23.57 4.22
N SER A 483 -16.58 -24.13 3.38
CA SER A 483 -16.43 -25.50 2.89
C SER A 483 -15.22 -25.74 1.97
N GLN A 484 -14.76 -24.72 1.21
CA GLN A 484 -13.77 -24.92 0.14
C GLN A 484 -12.71 -23.80 0.01
N GLY A 485 -12.37 -23.16 1.13
CA GLY A 485 -11.37 -22.08 1.15
C GLY A 485 -11.81 -20.83 0.38
N VAL A 486 -11.16 -19.71 0.65
CA VAL A 486 -11.51 -18.41 0.05
C VAL A 486 -10.36 -17.92 -0.82
N SER A 487 -10.66 -17.54 -2.05
CA SER A 487 -9.69 -17.11 -3.06
C SER A 487 -9.45 -15.60 -3.02
N ASP A 488 -10.53 -14.82 -2.91
CA ASP A 488 -10.47 -13.36 -2.84
C ASP A 488 -11.65 -12.81 -2.02
N VAL A 489 -11.50 -11.60 -1.47
CA VAL A 489 -12.53 -10.91 -0.68
C VAL A 489 -12.66 -9.45 -1.09
N ALA A 490 -13.88 -8.93 -1.07
CA ALA A 490 -14.18 -7.52 -1.28
C ALA A 490 -15.11 -6.99 -0.18
N PHE A 491 -14.86 -5.77 0.26
CA PHE A 491 -15.69 -5.08 1.25
C PHE A 491 -16.77 -4.27 0.55
N GLN A 492 -17.98 -4.31 1.10
CA GLN A 492 -19.10 -3.49 0.67
C GLN A 492 -19.69 -2.80 1.90
N GLY A 493 -19.75 -1.46 1.89
CA GLY A 493 -20.42 -0.71 2.95
C GLY A 493 -21.91 -1.09 3.04
N SER A 494 -22.43 -1.20 4.26
CA SER A 494 -23.84 -1.44 4.50
C SER A 494 -24.67 -0.22 4.10
N PHE A 495 -25.74 -0.46 3.33
CA PHE A 495 -26.68 0.59 2.93
C PHE A 495 -27.76 0.89 3.99
N THR A 496 -27.78 0.12 5.07
CA THR A 496 -28.83 0.22 6.11
C THR A 496 -28.30 0.67 7.46
N GLN A 497 -27.01 0.46 7.73
CA GLN A 497 -26.36 0.76 9.00
C GLN A 497 -25.01 1.43 8.73
N GLY A 498 -24.73 2.56 9.41
CA GLY A 498 -23.44 3.25 9.30
C GLY A 498 -22.31 2.45 9.95
N ASN A 499 -21.09 2.57 9.43
CA ASN A 499 -19.87 1.91 9.93
C ASN A 499 -19.99 0.37 10.03
N GLN A 500 -20.81 -0.21 9.15
CA GLN A 500 -21.00 -1.65 9.01
C GLN A 500 -20.66 -2.08 7.60
N TYR A 501 -20.06 -3.27 7.49
CA TYR A 501 -19.61 -3.81 6.22
C TYR A 501 -20.12 -5.23 6.00
N TYR A 502 -20.37 -5.51 4.73
CA TYR A 502 -20.47 -6.85 4.19
C TYR A 502 -19.13 -7.23 3.56
N VAL A 503 -18.77 -8.50 3.66
CA VAL A 503 -17.68 -9.09 2.88
C VAL A 503 -18.27 -10.05 1.87
N TYR A 504 -17.90 -9.89 0.61
CA TYR A 504 -18.14 -10.86 -0.45
C TYR A 504 -16.86 -11.66 -0.65
N ALA A 505 -16.97 -12.98 -0.63
CA ALA A 505 -15.84 -13.90 -0.72
C ALA A 505 -16.06 -14.90 -1.87
N THR A 506 -15.08 -14.99 -2.76
CA THR A 506 -15.06 -16.00 -3.82
C THR A 506 -14.47 -17.30 -3.31
N LEU A 507 -15.05 -18.41 -3.72
CA LEU A 507 -14.57 -19.75 -3.37
C LEU A 507 -13.65 -20.28 -4.45
N GLU A 508 -12.61 -21.02 -4.05
CA GLU A 508 -11.56 -21.50 -4.96
C GLU A 508 -12.10 -22.52 -5.99
N SER A 509 -12.96 -23.44 -5.55
CA SER A 509 -13.44 -24.55 -6.37
C SER A 509 -14.96 -24.59 -6.57
N GLN A 510 -15.72 -23.71 -5.93
CA GLN A 510 -17.18 -23.62 -6.13
C GLN A 510 -17.56 -22.40 -6.96
N PRO A 511 -18.64 -22.48 -7.74
CA PRO A 511 -19.20 -21.33 -8.42
C PRO A 511 -19.84 -20.32 -7.46
N ASP A 512 -20.28 -20.75 -6.29
CA ASP A 512 -21.02 -19.87 -5.37
C ASP A 512 -20.17 -18.68 -4.86
N LEU A 513 -20.85 -17.58 -4.53
CA LEU A 513 -20.25 -16.40 -3.89
C LEU A 513 -20.85 -16.25 -2.49
N LEU A 514 -20.00 -16.30 -1.47
CA LEU A 514 -20.40 -16.12 -0.08
C LEU A 514 -20.48 -14.62 0.22
N PHE A 515 -21.48 -14.18 0.95
CA PHE A 515 -21.49 -12.86 1.57
C PHE A 515 -21.77 -12.95 3.07
N LEU A 516 -21.12 -12.08 3.84
CA LEU A 516 -21.10 -12.09 5.30
C LEU A 516 -21.27 -10.67 5.84
N GLU A 517 -22.22 -10.48 6.74
CA GLU A 517 -22.35 -9.26 7.55
C GLU A 517 -21.37 -9.32 8.74
N LEU A 518 -20.41 -8.39 8.82
CA LEU A 518 -19.26 -8.51 9.72
C LEU A 518 -19.58 -8.33 11.21
N SER A 519 -20.59 -7.54 11.57
CA SER A 519 -20.95 -7.35 12.98
C SER A 519 -21.77 -8.49 13.55
N THR A 520 -22.59 -9.14 12.74
CA THR A 520 -23.57 -10.15 13.20
C THR A 520 -23.10 -11.57 12.94
N GLY A 521 -22.16 -11.79 12.03
CA GLY A 521 -21.81 -13.14 11.58
C GLY A 521 -22.83 -13.75 10.61
N LYS A 522 -23.84 -12.99 10.18
CA LYS A 522 -24.89 -13.51 9.30
C LYS A 522 -24.34 -13.74 7.90
N THR A 523 -24.45 -14.99 7.44
CA THR A 523 -23.99 -15.41 6.11
C THR A 523 -25.14 -15.61 5.14
N GLY A 524 -24.85 -15.40 3.86
CA GLY A 524 -25.70 -15.78 2.75
C GLY A 524 -24.86 -16.24 1.56
N VAL A 525 -25.46 -16.99 0.66
CA VAL A 525 -24.78 -17.55 -0.51
C VAL A 525 -25.53 -17.16 -1.76
N LEU A 526 -24.82 -16.54 -2.69
CA LEU A 526 -25.30 -16.28 -4.05
C LEU A 526 -24.95 -17.46 -4.95
N LYS A 527 -26.00 -18.14 -5.42
CA LYS A 527 -25.94 -19.27 -6.33
C LYS A 527 -26.20 -18.82 -7.77
N GLY A 528 -26.02 -19.72 -8.73
CA GLY A 528 -26.29 -19.47 -10.15
C GLY A 528 -25.14 -18.74 -10.87
N LEU A 529 -24.01 -18.60 -10.21
CA LEU A 529 -22.76 -18.25 -10.85
C LEU A 529 -22.27 -19.50 -11.62
N LYS A 530 -21.70 -19.31 -12.81
CA LYS A 530 -21.13 -20.41 -13.60
C LYS A 530 -19.81 -20.89 -13.00
N GLU A 531 -19.24 -21.98 -13.52
CA GLU A 531 -17.99 -22.55 -13.01
C GLU A 531 -16.86 -21.50 -12.99
N PRO A 532 -15.95 -21.57 -12.00
CA PRO A 532 -14.77 -20.71 -11.96
C PRO A 532 -13.88 -20.93 -13.19
N PRO A 533 -13.05 -19.94 -13.58
CA PRO A 533 -12.07 -20.10 -14.65
C PRO A 533 -11.17 -21.33 -14.43
N VAL A 534 -10.98 -22.16 -15.46
CA VAL A 534 -10.21 -23.42 -15.41
C VAL A 534 -8.85 -23.24 -16.11
N GLY A 535 -7.76 -23.65 -15.46
CA GLY A 535 -6.40 -23.63 -16.00
C GLY A 535 -5.35 -23.51 -14.88
N PRO A 536 -4.05 -23.70 -15.16
CA PRO A 536 -3.02 -23.31 -14.20
C PRO A 536 -3.14 -21.81 -13.92
N ALA A 537 -3.10 -21.41 -12.65
CA ALA A 537 -2.94 -20.00 -12.33
C ALA A 537 -1.61 -19.56 -12.94
N GLN A 538 -1.58 -18.47 -13.71
CA GLN A 538 -0.30 -17.94 -14.15
C GLN A 538 0.50 -17.57 -12.89
N PRO A 539 1.79 -17.95 -12.79
CA PRO A 539 2.56 -17.77 -11.56
C PRO A 539 2.57 -16.32 -11.06
N TRP A 540 2.54 -15.37 -11.98
CA TRP A 540 2.53 -13.93 -11.73
C TRP A 540 1.13 -13.30 -11.59
N ALA A 541 0.06 -14.04 -11.92
CA ALA A 541 -1.30 -13.51 -11.84
C ALA A 541 -1.88 -13.69 -10.43
N GLY A 542 -2.82 -12.80 -10.07
CA GLY A 542 -3.56 -12.88 -8.82
C GLY A 542 -4.43 -14.15 -8.69
N PRO A 543 -5.28 -14.23 -7.64
CA PRO A 543 -6.16 -15.38 -7.45
C PRO A 543 -7.02 -15.66 -8.68
N ARG A 544 -7.27 -16.94 -8.95
CA ARG A 544 -8.00 -17.40 -10.16
C ARG A 544 -9.39 -16.80 -10.28
N ARG A 545 -10.00 -16.48 -9.13
CA ARG A 545 -11.33 -15.91 -9.05
C ARG A 545 -11.34 -14.71 -8.11
N ILE A 546 -11.42 -13.53 -8.71
CA ILE A 546 -11.48 -12.27 -7.99
C ILE A 546 -12.93 -11.84 -7.71
N VAL A 547 -13.08 -10.96 -6.73
CA VAL A 547 -14.25 -10.11 -6.59
C VAL A 547 -13.77 -8.67 -6.45
N ARG A 548 -14.31 -7.77 -7.27
CA ARG A 548 -13.93 -6.36 -7.27
C ARG A 548 -15.14 -5.50 -7.00
N ASP A 549 -15.05 -4.65 -5.98
CA ASP A 549 -16.03 -3.64 -5.65
C ASP A 549 -15.90 -2.40 -6.53
N SER A 550 -16.90 -1.52 -6.44
CA SER A 550 -16.94 -0.22 -7.13
C SER A 550 -16.43 0.93 -6.26
N GLY A 551 -15.47 0.64 -5.37
CA GLY A 551 -14.91 1.61 -4.43
C GLY A 551 -15.80 1.86 -3.21
N LEU A 552 -15.38 2.82 -2.38
CA LEU A 552 -15.97 3.09 -1.06
C LEU A 552 -17.48 3.40 -1.09
N PHE A 553 -17.93 4.16 -2.09
CA PHE A 553 -19.34 4.53 -2.28
C PHE A 553 -20.03 3.69 -3.37
N GLY A 554 -19.32 2.69 -3.89
CA GLY A 554 -19.81 1.76 -4.88
C GLY A 554 -20.95 0.89 -4.34
N GLN A 555 -21.85 0.50 -5.22
CA GLN A 555 -22.96 -0.42 -4.90
C GLN A 555 -22.94 -1.70 -5.73
N TYR A 556 -21.92 -1.85 -6.57
CA TYR A 556 -21.76 -2.97 -7.48
C TYR A 556 -20.47 -3.71 -7.20
N LEU A 557 -20.53 -5.02 -7.32
CA LEU A 557 -19.37 -5.88 -7.35
C LEU A 557 -19.36 -6.67 -8.64
N LEU A 558 -18.17 -7.01 -9.11
CA LEU A 558 -17.96 -7.81 -10.31
C LEU A 558 -17.11 -9.04 -9.96
N THR A 559 -17.55 -10.21 -10.42
CA THR A 559 -16.77 -11.44 -10.34
C THR A 559 -16.79 -12.17 -11.69
N PRO A 560 -15.63 -12.59 -12.22
CA PRO A 560 -15.56 -13.39 -13.43
C PRO A 560 -15.90 -14.86 -13.15
N ALA A 561 -16.42 -15.53 -14.17
CA ALA A 561 -16.56 -16.97 -14.27
C ALA A 561 -15.89 -17.45 -15.58
N ARG A 562 -16.01 -18.73 -15.92
CA ARG A 562 -15.28 -19.34 -17.04
C ARG A 562 -15.42 -18.62 -18.38
N GLU A 563 -16.64 -18.20 -18.74
CA GLU A 563 -16.94 -17.50 -20.02
C GLU A 563 -17.98 -16.38 -19.83
N SER A 564 -18.04 -15.79 -18.64
CA SER A 564 -19.01 -14.76 -18.30
C SER A 564 -18.54 -13.88 -17.15
N LEU A 565 -19.04 -12.65 -17.09
CA LEU A 565 -18.90 -11.77 -15.93
C LEU A 565 -20.23 -11.69 -15.20
N PHE A 566 -20.20 -11.69 -13.87
CA PHE A 566 -21.38 -11.51 -13.05
C PHE A 566 -21.28 -10.21 -12.27
N LEU A 567 -22.31 -9.37 -12.42
CA LEU A 567 -22.49 -8.16 -11.62
C LEU A 567 -23.43 -8.46 -10.46
N ILE A 568 -23.03 -8.04 -9.26
CA ILE A 568 -23.77 -8.18 -8.02
C ILE A 568 -24.15 -6.81 -7.52
N SER A 569 -25.39 -6.65 -7.06
CA SER A 569 -25.82 -5.45 -6.34
C SER A 569 -25.57 -5.63 -4.84
N GLY A 570 -24.66 -4.84 -4.29
CA GLY A 570 -24.40 -4.77 -2.84
C GLY A 570 -25.57 -4.20 -2.04
N ARG A 571 -26.48 -3.46 -2.68
CA ARG A 571 -27.70 -2.95 -2.04
C ARG A 571 -28.75 -4.05 -1.84
N GLN A 572 -28.89 -4.93 -2.82
CA GLN A 572 -29.90 -5.98 -2.82
C GLN A 572 -29.34 -7.32 -2.30
N ASN A 573 -28.02 -7.43 -2.14
CA ASN A 573 -27.32 -8.68 -1.90
C ASN A 573 -27.76 -9.77 -2.88
N ALA A 574 -27.84 -9.42 -4.16
CA ALA A 574 -28.42 -10.26 -5.21
C ALA A 574 -27.63 -10.13 -6.52
N LEU A 575 -27.70 -11.19 -7.35
CA LEU A 575 -27.17 -11.14 -8.70
C LEU A 575 -27.97 -10.11 -9.50
N ARG A 576 -27.27 -9.14 -10.11
CA ARG A 576 -27.87 -8.12 -10.95
C ARG A 576 -28.03 -8.63 -12.38
N CYS A 577 -26.96 -9.16 -12.97
CA CYS A 577 -26.95 -9.63 -14.35
C CYS A 577 -25.69 -10.45 -14.66
N GLU A 578 -25.76 -11.17 -15.78
CA GLU A 578 -24.66 -11.90 -16.39
C GLU A 578 -24.31 -11.27 -17.75
N VAL A 579 -23.01 -11.07 -18.00
CA VAL A 579 -22.46 -10.65 -19.29
C VAL A 579 -21.72 -11.85 -19.88
N ALA A 580 -22.34 -12.52 -20.84
CA ALA A 580 -21.81 -13.75 -21.44
C ALA A 580 -20.73 -13.49 -22.50
N GLY A 581 -19.91 -14.49 -22.79
CA GLY A 581 -18.93 -14.47 -23.88
C GLY A 581 -17.59 -13.84 -23.51
N VAL A 582 -17.40 -13.45 -22.25
CA VAL A 582 -16.14 -12.87 -21.76
C VAL A 582 -15.26 -13.97 -21.18
N LYS A 583 -14.13 -14.25 -21.81
CA LYS A 583 -13.14 -15.22 -21.34
C LYS A 583 -11.96 -14.50 -20.69
N GLY A 584 -11.41 -15.08 -19.64
CA GLY A 584 -10.47 -14.36 -18.79
C GLY A 584 -11.17 -13.24 -18.01
N GLY A 585 -10.43 -12.21 -17.60
CA GLY A 585 -10.99 -11.10 -16.80
C GLY A 585 -10.67 -11.18 -15.31
N THR A 586 -9.55 -11.80 -14.93
CA THR A 586 -9.03 -11.78 -13.55
C THR A 586 -8.37 -10.45 -13.18
N THR A 587 -8.15 -9.56 -14.15
CA THR A 587 -7.68 -8.19 -13.93
C THR A 587 -8.83 -7.24 -14.22
N VAL A 588 -9.34 -6.56 -13.18
CA VAL A 588 -10.49 -5.65 -13.27
C VAL A 588 -10.22 -4.41 -12.43
N VAL A 589 -10.60 -3.26 -12.98
CA VAL A 589 -10.46 -1.95 -12.34
C VAL A 589 -11.80 -1.22 -12.38
N TRP A 590 -12.20 -0.66 -11.25
CA TRP A 590 -13.31 0.29 -11.18
C TRP A 590 -12.81 1.69 -11.50
N VAL A 591 -13.53 2.38 -12.38
CA VAL A 591 -13.39 3.82 -12.57
C VAL A 591 -14.76 4.46 -12.42
N GLY A 592 -14.89 5.37 -11.49
CA GLY A 592 -16.14 6.09 -11.27
C GLY A 592 -15.90 7.38 -10.52
N GLU A 593 -16.88 8.27 -10.59
CA GLU A 593 -16.90 9.49 -9.81
C GLU A 593 -17.19 9.13 -8.33
N VAL A 594 -16.26 9.50 -7.46
CA VAL A 594 -16.36 9.31 -6.00
C VAL A 594 -17.19 10.41 -5.38
#